data_AF-A0A9J7LFV2-F1
#
_entry.id   AF-A0A9J7LFV2-F1
#
_cell.length_a   1.000
_cell.length_b   1.000
_cell.length_c   1.000
_cell.angle_alpha   90.00
_cell.angle_beta   90.00
_cell.angle_gamma   90.00
#
_symmetry.space_group_name_H-M   'P 1'
#
loop_
_entity.id
_entity.type
_entity.pdbx_description
1 polymer ?
#
loop_
_entity_poly.entity_id
_entity_poly.type
_entity_poly.pdbx_seq_one_letter_code
_entity_poly.pdbx_strand_id
1 'polypeptide(L)'
;MIKKKKLLSGSETPTPTWKKIQLYYFKKLGPDLCILRHNCSAVHVSSKDSLLPLPLYYRKLILTWYEMKPVQNVNDIEVNQVNWQLLWNNACISYKGNMLYFKKWIRRHILYVNDIVDDQGNFISFDDVKAIVGNDAHVLLQYHALINSIPKQWKGVSRLDNEESPSIKLCGKDIRLLDSIFFKNFCIMQYQAVPVSQNFWEKRFPMYDFRSISWHVLWKSPFLTTKEPKLISLQWKILHNIYPTKILLHKMRIVENNKCIFCDIIENIEHFFFDCKIVKALWDYVESLFSYSISLTVHDIIFGYNPHMLNKFRYIN
;
A
#
# COMPACT_ATOMS: atom_id res chain seq x y z
N MET A 1 -11.43 -5.41 25.91
CA MET A 1 -10.41 -4.62 25.17
C MET A 1 -9.28 -5.54 24.72
N ILE A 2 -9.27 -5.95 23.45
CA ILE A 2 -8.19 -6.77 22.90
C ILE A 2 -6.95 -5.88 22.81
N LYS A 3 -5.97 -6.07 23.71
CA LYS A 3 -4.65 -5.44 23.59
C LYS A 3 -4.07 -5.84 22.24
N LYS A 4 -4.04 -4.91 21.28
CA LYS A 4 -3.37 -5.09 19.98
C LYS A 4 -1.89 -5.35 20.26
N LYS A 5 -1.50 -6.63 20.26
CA LYS A 5 -0.11 -7.07 20.47
C LYS A 5 0.72 -6.60 19.27
N LYS A 6 1.62 -5.65 19.50
CA LYS A 6 2.48 -5.06 18.46
C LYS A 6 3.71 -5.93 18.28
N LEU A 7 4.17 -6.08 17.03
CA LEU A 7 5.42 -6.78 16.70
C LEU A 7 6.62 -6.21 17.48
N LEU A 8 6.59 -4.91 17.79
CA LEU A 8 7.72 -4.11 18.24
C LEU A 8 7.54 -3.43 19.61
N SER A 9 6.46 -3.74 20.34
CA SER A 9 6.42 -3.35 21.75
C SER A 9 7.45 -4.18 22.50
N GLY A 10 8.46 -3.50 23.03
CA GLY A 10 9.53 -4.10 23.82
C GLY A 10 9.03 -4.86 25.04
N SER A 11 9.91 -5.76 25.51
CA SER A 11 9.91 -6.42 26.83
C SER A 11 8.67 -7.24 27.25
N GLU A 12 7.98 -7.92 26.33
CA GLU A 12 7.20 -9.09 26.76
C GLU A 12 8.16 -10.27 26.96
N THR A 13 8.64 -10.44 28.19
CA THR A 13 9.23 -11.71 28.68
C THR A 13 8.14 -12.54 29.36
N PRO A 14 7.88 -13.78 28.92
CA PRO A 14 8.53 -14.48 27.82
C PRO A 14 8.06 -13.98 26.44
N THR A 15 8.96 -14.01 25.45
CA THR A 15 8.64 -13.63 24.08
C THR A 15 7.51 -14.50 23.54
N PRO A 16 6.39 -13.92 23.09
CA PRO A 16 5.25 -14.69 22.62
C PRO A 16 5.63 -15.68 21.52
N THR A 17 5.09 -16.90 21.57
CA THR A 17 5.39 -17.98 20.61
C THR A 17 5.19 -17.53 19.15
N TRP A 18 4.18 -16.71 18.91
CA TRP A 18 3.85 -16.17 17.59
C TRP A 18 4.90 -15.23 17.01
N LYS A 19 5.81 -14.65 17.82
CA LYS A 19 6.91 -13.75 17.39
C LYS A 19 8.19 -14.50 17.01
N LYS A 20 8.34 -15.76 17.41
CA LYS A 20 9.61 -16.50 17.31
C LYS A 20 10.09 -16.64 15.88
N ILE A 21 9.20 -16.98 14.95
CA ILE A 21 9.53 -17.19 13.53
C ILE A 21 9.98 -15.88 12.88
N GLN A 22 9.24 -14.79 13.10
CA GLN A 22 9.58 -13.48 12.57
C GLN A 22 10.94 -13.04 13.12
N LEU A 23 11.13 -13.09 14.44
CA LEU A 23 12.41 -12.71 15.07
C LEU A 23 13.57 -13.57 14.57
N TYR A 24 13.37 -14.86 14.33
CA TYR A 24 14.40 -15.73 13.75
C TYR A 24 14.86 -15.23 12.38
N TYR A 25 13.93 -14.91 11.47
CA TYR A 25 14.28 -14.40 10.14
C TYR A 25 14.86 -12.99 10.19
N PHE A 26 14.29 -12.09 10.98
CA PHE A 26 14.77 -10.72 11.09
C PHE A 26 16.16 -10.64 11.74
N LYS A 27 16.48 -11.49 12.73
CA LYS A 27 17.83 -11.56 13.31
C LYS A 27 18.92 -11.92 12.29
N LYS A 28 18.58 -12.68 11.24
CA LYS A 28 19.54 -13.00 10.15
C LYS A 28 19.89 -11.77 9.29
N LEU A 29 19.04 -10.75 9.30
CA LEU A 29 19.17 -9.56 8.46
C LEU A 29 19.92 -8.42 9.14
N GLY A 30 20.05 -8.47 10.46
CA GLY A 30 20.79 -7.52 11.28
C GLY A 30 20.18 -7.38 12.68
N PRO A 31 20.93 -6.75 13.59
CA PRO A 31 20.42 -6.39 14.92
C PRO A 31 19.32 -5.32 14.83
N ASP A 32 18.50 -5.24 15.89
CA ASP A 32 17.56 -4.14 16.16
C ASP A 32 16.63 -3.73 15.02
N LEU A 33 16.34 -4.68 14.13
CA LEU A 33 15.50 -4.47 12.95
C LEU A 33 16.00 -3.32 12.07
N CYS A 34 17.33 -3.13 12.00
CA CYS A 34 17.98 -2.09 11.21
C CYS A 34 17.50 -2.07 9.75
N ILE A 35 17.10 -3.22 9.22
CA ILE A 35 16.56 -3.36 7.86
C ILE A 35 15.29 -2.54 7.60
N LEU A 36 14.48 -2.29 8.63
CA LEU A 36 13.28 -1.45 8.55
C LEU A 36 13.63 0.05 8.61
N ARG A 37 14.86 0.39 9.00
CA ARG A 37 15.37 1.77 9.12
C ARG A 37 16.11 2.25 7.87
N HIS A 38 16.47 1.34 6.94
CA HIS A 38 17.11 1.71 5.68
C HIS A 38 16.38 2.88 4.99
N ASN A 39 17.14 3.76 4.34
CA ASN A 39 16.64 4.91 3.59
C ASN A 39 16.92 4.66 2.10
N CYS A 40 16.16 3.76 1.48
CA CYS A 40 16.37 3.35 0.09
C CYS A 40 15.08 2.86 -0.56
N SER A 41 15.00 2.94 -1.89
CA SER A 41 13.88 2.35 -2.63
C SER A 41 14.07 0.84 -2.81
N ALA A 42 12.97 0.09 -2.98
CA ALA A 42 13.00 -1.36 -3.20
C ALA A 42 13.90 -1.78 -4.39
N VAL A 43 14.01 -0.91 -5.40
CA VAL A 43 14.81 -1.16 -6.61
C VAL A 43 16.31 -1.07 -6.31
N HIS A 44 16.74 -0.16 -5.43
CA HIS A 44 18.16 0.14 -5.23
C HIS A 44 18.79 -0.52 -4.00
N VAL A 45 18.03 -1.28 -3.21
CA VAL A 45 18.55 -1.98 -2.02
C VAL A 45 19.80 -2.80 -2.34
N SER A 46 20.96 -2.43 -1.81
CA SER A 46 22.22 -3.16 -1.99
C SER A 46 22.24 -4.49 -1.23
N SER A 47 21.33 -4.68 -0.26
CA SER A 47 21.20 -5.93 0.50
C SER A 47 20.30 -6.99 -0.17
N LYS A 48 20.01 -6.91 -1.47
CA LYS A 48 19.16 -7.89 -2.18
C LYS A 48 19.63 -9.33 -1.96
N ASP A 49 20.94 -9.56 -1.99
CA ASP A 49 21.51 -10.90 -1.77
C ASP A 49 21.30 -11.40 -0.34
N SER A 50 21.21 -10.50 0.64
CA SER A 50 20.89 -10.83 2.03
C SER A 50 19.42 -11.20 2.23
N LEU A 51 18.55 -10.84 1.28
CA LEU A 51 17.12 -11.20 1.29
C LEU A 51 16.84 -12.55 0.64
N LEU A 52 17.74 -13.07 -0.20
CA LEU A 52 17.58 -14.36 -0.89
C LEU A 52 17.36 -15.56 0.04
N PRO A 53 18.02 -15.67 1.21
CA PRO A 53 17.83 -16.79 2.13
C PRO A 53 16.48 -16.76 2.88
N LEU A 54 15.68 -15.71 2.71
CA LEU A 54 14.38 -15.58 3.36
C LEU A 54 13.27 -16.25 2.55
N PRO A 55 12.23 -16.80 3.21
CA PRO A 55 11.01 -17.21 2.53
C PRO A 55 10.42 -16.06 1.70
N LEU A 56 9.78 -16.42 0.58
CA LEU A 56 9.19 -15.47 -0.37
C LEU A 56 8.27 -14.43 0.29
N TYR A 57 7.52 -14.85 1.32
CA TYR A 57 6.66 -13.96 2.10
C TYR A 57 7.43 -12.81 2.75
N TYR A 58 8.50 -13.10 3.50
CA TYR A 58 9.29 -12.08 4.20
C TYR A 58 10.05 -11.19 3.22
N ARG A 59 10.51 -11.76 2.09
CA ARG A 59 11.12 -10.97 1.02
C ARG A 59 10.14 -9.94 0.45
N LYS A 60 8.92 -10.37 0.10
CA LYS A 60 7.86 -9.46 -0.38
C LYS A 60 7.52 -8.40 0.66
N LEU A 61 7.39 -8.80 1.93
CA LEU A 61 7.08 -7.87 3.03
C LEU A 61 8.12 -6.75 3.15
N ILE A 62 9.41 -7.07 3.07
CA ILE A 62 10.49 -6.07 3.16
C ILE A 62 10.52 -5.18 1.92
N LEU A 63 10.28 -5.73 0.72
CA LEU A 63 10.22 -4.92 -0.50
C LEU A 63 9.04 -3.95 -0.47
N THR A 64 7.85 -4.41 -0.08
CA THR A 64 6.68 -3.54 0.11
C THR A 64 6.94 -2.48 1.19
N TRP A 65 7.66 -2.82 2.25
CA TRP A 65 8.09 -1.84 3.26
C TRP A 65 8.90 -0.69 2.63
N TYR A 66 9.83 -1.00 1.73
CA TYR A 66 10.61 0.03 1.02
C TYR A 66 9.80 0.82 0.00
N GLU A 67 8.79 0.22 -0.63
CA GLU A 67 7.89 0.93 -1.54
C GLU A 67 6.99 1.93 -0.80
N MET A 68 6.61 1.62 0.44
CA MET A 68 5.72 2.45 1.25
C MET A 68 6.43 3.61 1.97
N LYS A 69 7.76 3.60 2.06
CA LYS A 69 8.55 4.62 2.75
C LYS A 69 9.10 5.64 1.73
N PRO A 70 8.90 6.96 1.93
CA PRO A 70 9.59 7.94 1.12
C PRO A 70 11.10 7.89 1.38
N VAL A 71 11.88 7.94 0.32
CA VAL A 71 13.34 8.11 0.42
C VAL A 71 13.62 9.55 0.79
N GLN A 72 14.32 9.77 1.89
CA GLN A 72 14.70 11.09 2.38
C GLN A 72 15.99 11.53 1.70
N ASN A 73 16.10 12.82 1.38
CA ASN A 73 17.34 13.45 0.94
C ASN A 73 18.07 14.09 2.11
N VAL A 74 19.33 14.48 1.88
CA VAL A 74 20.19 15.13 2.89
C VAL A 74 19.53 16.38 3.48
N ASN A 75 18.81 17.15 2.65
CA ASN A 75 18.17 18.40 3.06
C ASN A 75 16.86 18.19 3.84
N ASP A 76 16.27 16.99 3.78
CA ASP A 76 15.02 16.67 4.47
C ASP A 76 15.24 16.22 5.93
N ILE A 77 16.51 16.12 6.35
CA ILE A 77 16.91 15.57 7.65
C ILE A 77 17.37 16.72 8.54
N GLU A 78 16.68 16.89 9.66
CA GLU A 78 17.05 17.85 10.71
C GLU A 78 18.37 17.44 11.37
N VAL A 79 19.15 18.41 11.85
CA VAL A 79 20.49 18.18 12.42
C VAL A 79 20.46 17.21 13.59
N ASN A 80 19.46 17.32 14.46
CA ASN A 80 19.25 16.41 15.61
C ASN A 80 18.90 14.96 15.19
N GLN A 81 18.48 14.71 13.95
CA GLN A 81 18.16 13.38 13.44
C GLN A 81 19.34 12.72 12.73
N VAL A 82 20.44 13.44 12.48
CA VAL A 82 21.61 12.96 11.73
C VAL A 82 22.29 11.80 12.45
N ASN A 83 22.54 11.92 13.76
CA ASN A 83 23.18 10.87 14.58
C ASN A 83 22.48 9.52 14.44
N TRP A 84 21.15 9.55 14.28
CA TRP A 84 20.33 8.37 14.20
C TRP A 84 20.03 7.88 12.78
N GLN A 85 20.64 8.51 11.77
CA GLN A 85 20.63 7.98 10.42
C GLN A 85 21.47 6.71 10.36
N LEU A 86 20.88 5.68 9.76
CA LEU A 86 21.57 4.42 9.56
C LEU A 86 22.62 4.56 8.45
N LEU A 87 23.81 3.99 8.66
CA LEU A 87 24.93 4.03 7.71
C LEU A 87 24.67 3.19 6.45
N TRP A 88 23.90 2.12 6.59
CA TRP A 88 23.75 1.08 5.58
C TRP A 88 22.46 1.23 4.78
N ASN A 89 22.51 0.98 3.46
CA ASN A 89 21.39 1.19 2.53
C ASN A 89 20.68 2.53 2.76
N ASN A 90 21.45 3.61 2.77
CA ASN A 90 20.95 4.96 2.95
C ASN A 90 21.30 5.78 1.71
N ALA A 91 20.29 6.31 1.01
CA ALA A 91 20.46 7.09 -0.21
C ALA A 91 21.28 8.38 0.02
N CYS A 92 21.25 8.92 1.24
CA CYS A 92 22.10 10.04 1.65
C CYS A 92 23.58 9.65 1.81
N ILE A 93 23.88 8.36 2.02
CA ILE A 93 25.22 7.82 2.26
C ILE A 93 25.56 6.87 1.11
N SER A 94 26.06 7.45 0.02
CA SER A 94 26.46 6.68 -1.16
C SER A 94 27.89 6.99 -1.58
N TYR A 95 28.62 5.94 -1.99
CA TYR A 95 29.97 6.07 -2.51
C TYR A 95 29.95 5.76 -4.00
N LYS A 96 30.34 6.75 -4.83
CA LYS A 96 30.32 6.63 -6.31
C LYS A 96 28.96 6.15 -6.86
N GLY A 97 27.87 6.69 -6.30
CA GLY A 97 26.49 6.35 -6.70
C GLY A 97 25.95 5.03 -6.13
N ASN A 98 26.74 4.26 -5.38
CA ASN A 98 26.31 3.01 -4.77
C ASN A 98 26.11 3.16 -3.26
N MET A 99 24.98 2.69 -2.74
CA MET A 99 24.74 2.65 -1.29
C MET A 99 25.58 1.56 -0.63
N LEU A 100 26.11 1.88 0.54
CA LEU A 100 26.98 0.99 1.30
C LEU A 100 26.19 -0.06 2.08
N TYR A 101 26.70 -1.29 2.13
CA TYR A 101 26.13 -2.35 2.96
C TYR A 101 27.22 -3.36 3.38
N PHE A 102 27.79 -3.18 4.57
CA PHE A 102 28.88 -4.02 5.06
C PHE A 102 28.41 -4.97 6.18
N LYS A 103 28.13 -6.24 5.83
CA LYS A 103 27.64 -7.26 6.78
C LYS A 103 28.54 -7.43 8.00
N LYS A 104 29.86 -7.32 7.82
CA LYS A 104 30.86 -7.46 8.91
C LYS A 104 30.69 -6.36 9.96
N TRP A 105 30.47 -5.12 9.54
CA TRP A 105 30.31 -3.96 10.41
C TRP A 105 28.96 -4.00 11.14
N ILE A 106 27.88 -4.35 10.41
CA ILE A 106 26.53 -4.53 10.98
C ILE A 106 26.54 -5.56 12.12
N ARG A 107 27.25 -6.68 11.95
CA ARG A 107 27.39 -7.73 12.99
C ARG A 107 28.19 -7.28 14.21
N ARG A 108 29.01 -6.24 14.08
CA ARG A 108 29.78 -5.61 15.16
C ARG A 108 29.04 -4.41 15.77
N HIS A 109 27.76 -4.23 15.46
CA HIS A 109 26.90 -3.17 15.98
C HIS A 109 27.31 -1.73 15.58
N ILE A 110 28.06 -1.56 14.48
CA ILE A 110 28.24 -0.24 13.86
C ILE A 110 27.07 -0.02 12.90
N LEU A 111 26.08 0.78 13.30
CA LEU A 111 24.81 0.92 12.59
C LEU A 111 24.51 2.36 12.19
N TYR A 112 24.75 3.32 13.07
CA TYR A 112 24.32 4.71 12.97
C TYR A 112 25.50 5.66 12.80
N VAL A 113 25.22 6.89 12.37
CA VAL A 113 26.21 7.97 12.36
C VAL A 113 26.77 8.19 13.77
N ASN A 114 25.94 8.08 14.81
CA ASN A 114 26.36 8.20 16.22
C ASN A 114 27.47 7.21 16.61
N ASP A 115 27.54 6.05 15.95
CA ASP A 115 28.52 4.99 16.27
C ASP A 115 29.92 5.28 15.70
N ILE A 116 30.04 6.28 14.83
CA ILE A 116 31.28 6.61 14.11
C ILE A 116 31.73 8.06 14.34
N VAL A 117 31.09 8.81 15.23
CA VAL A 117 31.48 10.18 15.61
C VAL A 117 31.84 10.24 17.09
N ASP A 118 32.83 11.08 17.42
CA ASP A 118 33.20 11.42 18.79
C ASP A 118 32.41 12.64 19.33
N ASP A 119 32.67 13.00 20.59
CA ASP A 119 31.98 14.12 21.25
C ASP A 119 32.32 15.47 20.60
N GLN A 120 33.48 15.55 19.94
CA GLN A 120 33.97 16.71 19.21
C GLN A 120 33.46 16.75 17.75
N GLY A 121 32.71 15.74 17.31
CA GLY A 121 32.15 15.63 15.96
C GLY A 121 33.15 15.18 14.89
N ASN A 122 34.32 14.67 15.30
CA ASN A 122 35.25 13.98 14.40
C ASN A 122 34.84 12.53 14.23
N PHE A 123 35.24 11.95 13.09
CA PHE A 123 35.02 10.53 12.86
C PHE A 123 36.02 9.68 13.66
N ILE A 124 35.56 8.49 14.08
CA ILE A 124 36.42 7.48 14.70
C ILE A 124 37.63 7.18 13.82
N SER A 125 38.78 6.94 14.45
CA SER A 125 40.01 6.67 13.71
C SER A 125 39.97 5.31 13.03
N PHE A 126 40.83 5.11 12.04
CA PHE A 126 40.97 3.79 11.42
C PHE A 126 41.45 2.73 12.41
N ASP A 127 42.27 3.11 13.40
CA ASP A 127 42.77 2.19 14.42
C ASP A 127 41.65 1.71 15.35
N ASP A 128 40.70 2.57 15.71
CA ASP A 128 39.52 2.20 16.50
C ASP A 128 38.62 1.23 15.73
N VAL A 129 38.36 1.53 14.45
CA VAL A 129 37.60 0.64 13.56
C VAL A 129 38.28 -0.71 13.43
N LYS A 130 39.61 -0.73 13.29
CA LYS A 130 40.41 -1.94 13.19
C LYS A 130 40.33 -2.78 14.47
N ALA A 131 40.26 -2.16 15.64
CA ALA A 131 40.05 -2.87 16.90
C ALA A 131 38.66 -3.55 16.98
N ILE A 132 37.62 -2.93 16.42
CA ILE A 132 36.23 -3.43 16.49
C ILE A 132 35.93 -4.45 15.38
N VAL A 133 36.29 -4.12 14.14
CA VAL A 133 35.93 -4.88 12.93
C VAL A 133 37.02 -5.89 12.56
N GLY A 134 38.28 -5.61 12.92
CA GLY A 134 39.44 -6.43 12.58
C GLY A 134 40.34 -5.78 11.53
N ASN A 135 41.56 -6.29 11.41
CA ASN A 135 42.63 -5.73 10.59
C ASN A 135 42.78 -6.44 9.24
N ASP A 136 41.96 -6.07 8.26
CA ASP A 136 42.07 -6.57 6.89
C ASP A 136 42.18 -5.40 5.90
N ALA A 137 42.87 -5.60 4.77
CA ALA A 137 42.96 -4.59 3.69
C ALA A 137 41.58 -4.14 3.18
N HIS A 138 40.60 -5.04 3.20
CA HIS A 138 39.21 -4.72 2.84
C HIS A 138 38.57 -3.74 3.83
N VAL A 139 38.90 -3.81 5.12
CA VAL A 139 38.36 -2.89 6.15
C VAL A 139 38.88 -1.48 5.92
N LEU A 140 40.15 -1.33 5.51
CA LEU A 140 40.72 -0.02 5.15
C LEU A 140 39.95 0.63 3.99
N LEU A 141 39.69 -0.13 2.92
CA LEU A 141 38.91 0.36 1.78
C LEU A 141 37.48 0.71 2.18
N GLN A 142 36.84 -0.14 2.99
CA GLN A 142 35.49 0.09 3.50
C GLN A 142 35.40 1.35 4.37
N TYR A 143 36.39 1.56 5.24
CA TYR A 143 36.50 2.75 6.09
C TYR A 143 36.57 4.01 5.23
N HIS A 144 37.49 4.09 4.27
CA HIS A 144 37.60 5.25 3.40
C HIS A 144 36.35 5.44 2.51
N ALA A 145 35.72 4.37 2.05
CA ALA A 145 34.46 4.47 1.32
C ALA A 145 33.34 5.06 2.20
N LEU A 146 33.25 4.62 3.46
CA LEU A 146 32.26 5.10 4.42
C LEU A 146 32.46 6.59 4.73
N ILE A 147 33.64 6.99 5.21
CA ILE A 147 33.91 8.38 5.61
C ILE A 147 33.74 9.37 4.43
N ASN A 148 34.08 8.95 3.22
CA ASN A 148 33.89 9.79 2.02
C ASN A 148 32.45 9.80 1.49
N SER A 149 31.61 8.83 1.86
CA SER A 149 30.21 8.78 1.48
C SER A 149 29.29 9.63 2.34
N ILE A 150 29.76 10.06 3.52
CA ILE A 150 28.98 10.90 4.44
C ILE A 150 28.87 12.32 3.87
N PRO A 151 27.65 12.88 3.78
CA PRO A 151 27.43 14.25 3.32
C PRO A 151 28.25 15.27 4.10
N LYS A 152 28.73 16.32 3.41
CA LYS A 152 29.50 17.39 4.05
C LYS A 152 28.72 18.09 5.17
N GLN A 153 27.40 18.19 5.01
CA GLN A 153 26.48 18.80 5.98
C GLN A 153 26.42 18.03 7.31
N TRP A 154 26.82 16.76 7.32
CA TRP A 154 26.75 15.90 8.50
C TRP A 154 28.10 15.78 9.21
N LYS A 155 29.15 16.42 8.67
CA LYS A 155 30.47 16.46 9.30
C LYS A 155 30.48 17.49 10.43
N GLY A 156 31.06 17.14 11.57
CA GLY A 156 31.08 18.00 12.76
C GLY A 156 29.85 17.89 13.65
N VAL A 157 28.97 16.91 13.41
CA VAL A 157 27.88 16.59 14.33
C VAL A 157 28.44 15.79 15.50
N SER A 158 28.34 16.33 16.71
CA SER A 158 28.78 15.68 17.95
C SER A 158 27.94 14.46 18.29
N ARG A 159 28.56 13.50 18.97
CA ARG A 159 27.89 12.35 19.56
C ARG A 159 26.75 12.74 20.52
N LEU A 160 25.68 11.96 20.52
CA LEU A 160 24.55 12.07 21.45
C LEU A 160 24.56 10.87 22.40
N ASP A 161 24.58 11.13 23.71
CA ASP A 161 24.77 10.09 24.74
C ASP A 161 23.47 9.54 25.36
N ASN A 162 22.28 10.07 25.06
CA ASN A 162 21.08 9.72 25.83
C ASN A 162 19.72 9.76 25.10
N GLU A 163 19.65 9.71 23.78
CA GLU A 163 18.35 9.55 23.12
C GLU A 163 18.02 8.08 22.86
N GLU A 164 16.79 7.68 23.22
CA GLU A 164 16.25 6.39 22.80
C GLU A 164 16.36 6.29 21.28
N SER A 165 16.83 5.14 20.77
CA SER A 165 16.93 4.90 19.33
C SER A 165 15.59 5.27 18.65
N PRO A 166 15.60 5.96 17.49
CA PRO A 166 14.40 6.53 16.93
C PRO A 166 13.31 5.48 16.80
N SER A 167 12.06 5.85 17.00
CA SER A 167 10.99 4.93 16.66
C SER A 167 11.02 4.59 15.16
N ILE A 168 10.75 3.33 14.84
CA ILE A 168 10.58 2.95 13.43
C ILE A 168 9.24 3.53 12.99
N LYS A 169 9.28 4.40 11.97
CA LYS A 169 8.11 5.07 11.42
C LYS A 169 7.72 4.41 10.09
N LEU A 170 6.41 4.20 9.90
CA LEU A 170 5.80 3.85 8.62
C LEU A 170 4.78 4.94 8.30
N CYS A 171 4.81 5.48 7.09
CA CYS A 171 3.86 6.52 6.67
C CYS A 171 3.83 7.74 7.60
N GLY A 172 5.00 8.13 8.15
CA GLY A 172 5.13 9.26 9.09
C GLY A 172 4.68 8.98 10.52
N LYS A 173 4.13 7.80 10.84
CA LYS A 173 3.74 7.41 12.20
C LYS A 173 4.61 6.30 12.75
N ASP A 174 4.87 6.33 14.05
CA ASP A 174 5.50 5.23 14.78
C ASP A 174 4.69 3.94 14.57
N ILE A 175 5.36 2.83 14.18
CA ILE A 175 4.70 1.52 14.01
C ILE A 175 3.93 1.13 15.26
N ARG A 176 4.44 1.48 16.44
CA ARG A 176 3.79 1.22 17.73
C ARG A 176 2.50 2.01 17.87
N LEU A 177 2.19 3.01 17.07
CA LEU A 177 0.94 3.76 17.14
C LEU A 177 0.00 3.46 15.97
N LEU A 178 0.43 2.63 15.01
CA LEU A 178 -0.40 2.24 13.89
C LEU A 178 -1.56 1.35 14.34
N ASP A 179 -2.73 1.66 13.82
CA ASP A 179 -3.87 0.77 13.83
C ASP A 179 -4.25 0.34 12.41
N SER A 180 -5.07 -0.71 12.33
CA SER A 180 -5.55 -1.26 11.07
C SER A 180 -6.38 -0.26 10.27
N ILE A 181 -7.04 0.69 10.93
CA ILE A 181 -7.91 1.69 10.29
C ILE A 181 -7.03 2.73 9.59
N PHE A 182 -6.04 3.28 10.29
CA PHE A 182 -5.08 4.22 9.72
C PHE A 182 -4.32 3.58 8.57
N PHE A 183 -3.82 2.35 8.74
CA PHE A 183 -3.09 1.66 7.68
C PHE A 183 -3.98 1.43 6.44
N LYS A 184 -5.23 0.97 6.65
CA LYS A 184 -6.21 0.83 5.56
C LYS A 184 -6.46 2.16 4.85
N ASN A 185 -6.70 3.23 5.59
CA ASN A 185 -6.97 4.55 5.01
C ASN A 185 -5.76 5.08 4.25
N PHE A 186 -4.55 4.90 4.77
CA PHE A 186 -3.32 5.25 4.07
C PHE A 186 -3.18 4.49 2.75
N CYS A 187 -3.40 3.16 2.75
CA CYS A 187 -3.39 2.38 1.52
C CYS A 187 -4.45 2.84 0.53
N ILE A 188 -5.67 3.14 1.01
CA ILE A 188 -6.72 3.69 0.13
C ILE A 188 -6.25 4.99 -0.51
N MET A 189 -5.70 5.93 0.26
CA MET A 189 -5.21 7.21 -0.28
C MET A 189 -4.07 7.05 -1.29
N GLN A 190 -3.14 6.12 -1.05
CA GLN A 190 -1.99 5.89 -1.94
C GLN A 190 -2.37 5.16 -3.23
N TYR A 191 -3.32 4.23 -3.15
CA TYR A 191 -3.66 3.34 -4.27
C TYR A 191 -5.06 3.63 -4.84
N GLN A 192 -5.65 4.78 -4.53
CA GLN A 192 -6.94 5.15 -5.09
C GLN A 192 -6.81 5.33 -6.61
N ALA A 193 -7.47 4.44 -7.34
CA ALA A 193 -7.59 4.54 -8.79
C ALA A 193 -9.05 4.75 -9.16
N VAL A 194 -9.29 5.52 -10.20
CA VAL A 194 -10.61 5.62 -10.82
C VAL A 194 -10.91 4.28 -11.51
N PRO A 195 -12.04 3.61 -11.22
CA PRO A 195 -12.40 2.37 -11.90
C PRO A 195 -12.49 2.57 -13.40
N VAL A 196 -11.90 1.66 -14.19
CA VAL A 196 -11.93 1.73 -15.66
C VAL A 196 -13.37 1.76 -16.21
N SER A 197 -14.31 1.14 -15.50
CA SER A 197 -15.72 1.15 -15.84
C SER A 197 -16.36 2.54 -15.82
N GLN A 198 -15.81 3.49 -15.07
CA GLN A 198 -16.29 4.87 -15.06
C GLN A 198 -16.29 5.46 -16.49
N ASN A 199 -15.13 5.43 -17.15
CA ASN A 199 -14.97 5.94 -18.51
C ASN A 199 -15.82 5.16 -19.52
N PHE A 200 -16.01 3.85 -19.29
CA PHE A 200 -16.91 3.04 -20.11
C PHE A 200 -18.35 3.56 -20.04
N TRP A 201 -18.86 3.80 -18.84
CA TRP A 201 -20.23 4.27 -18.62
C TRP A 201 -20.44 5.73 -19.08
N GLU A 202 -19.48 6.62 -18.85
CA GLU A 202 -19.52 8.01 -19.33
C GLU A 202 -19.60 8.08 -20.86
N LYS A 203 -18.83 7.22 -21.56
CA LYS A 203 -18.91 7.11 -23.03
C LYS A 203 -20.19 6.45 -23.51
N ARG A 204 -20.71 5.48 -22.76
CA ARG A 204 -21.91 4.73 -23.14
C ARG A 204 -23.17 5.57 -22.98
N PHE A 205 -23.19 6.47 -21.99
CA PHE A 205 -24.31 7.33 -21.64
C PHE A 205 -23.89 8.81 -21.59
N PRO A 206 -23.51 9.43 -22.73
CA PRO A 206 -22.97 10.79 -22.74
C PRO A 206 -24.00 11.86 -22.36
N MET A 207 -25.29 11.55 -22.48
CA MET A 207 -26.41 12.44 -22.12
C MET A 207 -26.85 12.30 -20.66
N TYR A 208 -26.35 11.29 -19.93
CA TYR A 208 -26.65 11.13 -18.52
C TYR A 208 -25.77 12.05 -17.70
N ASP A 209 -26.38 12.87 -16.84
CA ASP A 209 -25.63 13.87 -16.08
C ASP A 209 -24.90 13.26 -14.88
N PHE A 210 -23.75 12.64 -15.14
CA PHE A 210 -22.84 12.16 -14.09
C PHE A 210 -22.21 13.29 -13.25
N ARG A 211 -22.52 14.58 -13.54
CA ARG A 211 -22.11 15.72 -12.71
C ARG A 211 -23.06 15.95 -11.54
N SER A 212 -24.36 15.76 -11.71
CA SER A 212 -25.33 15.85 -10.61
C SER A 212 -25.27 14.64 -9.67
N ILE A 213 -24.92 13.46 -10.18
CA ILE A 213 -24.73 12.25 -9.38
C ILE A 213 -23.24 11.90 -9.34
N SER A 214 -22.56 12.30 -8.25
CA SER A 214 -21.13 12.00 -8.11
C SER A 214 -20.87 10.49 -8.16
N TRP A 215 -19.86 10.07 -8.93
CA TRP A 215 -19.40 8.68 -8.98
C TRP A 215 -19.12 8.09 -7.59
N HIS A 216 -18.64 8.90 -6.65
CA HIS A 216 -18.44 8.49 -5.27
C HIS A 216 -19.73 7.98 -4.59
N VAL A 217 -20.89 8.57 -4.90
CA VAL A 217 -22.19 8.09 -4.42
C VAL A 217 -22.58 6.79 -5.12
N LEU A 218 -22.41 6.70 -6.44
CA LEU A 218 -22.69 5.48 -7.20
C LEU A 218 -21.86 4.29 -6.71
N TRP A 219 -20.56 4.46 -6.45
CA TRP A 219 -19.72 3.39 -5.93
C TRP A 219 -20.15 2.89 -4.54
N LYS A 220 -20.83 3.75 -3.77
CA LYS A 220 -21.35 3.41 -2.43
C LYS A 220 -22.77 2.88 -2.47
N SER A 221 -23.54 3.14 -3.52
CA SER A 221 -24.97 2.81 -3.58
C SER A 221 -25.27 1.34 -3.29
N PRO A 222 -24.50 0.32 -3.75
CA PRO A 222 -24.80 -1.07 -3.42
C PRO A 222 -24.88 -1.32 -1.90
N PHE A 223 -24.00 -0.67 -1.14
CA PHE A 223 -23.88 -0.85 0.31
C PHE A 223 -24.86 0.02 1.11
N LEU A 224 -25.51 0.99 0.46
CA LEU A 224 -26.48 1.89 1.09
C LEU A 224 -27.92 1.42 0.85
N THR A 225 -28.19 0.75 -0.27
CA THR A 225 -29.54 0.37 -0.69
C THR A 225 -30.02 -0.93 -0.05
N THR A 226 -29.13 -1.92 0.19
CA THR A 226 -29.54 -3.23 0.72
C THR A 226 -28.48 -3.83 1.64
N LYS A 227 -28.92 -4.71 2.55
CA LYS A 227 -28.05 -5.51 3.43
C LYS A 227 -27.78 -6.92 2.87
N GLU A 228 -28.49 -7.33 1.83
CA GLU A 228 -28.40 -8.66 1.20
C GLU A 228 -27.07 -8.77 0.41
N PRO A 229 -26.11 -9.61 0.84
CA PRO A 229 -24.77 -9.65 0.21
C PRO A 229 -24.80 -10.02 -1.27
N LYS A 230 -25.78 -10.85 -1.69
CA LYS A 230 -25.94 -11.25 -3.09
C LYS A 230 -26.33 -10.06 -3.97
N LEU A 231 -27.25 -9.21 -3.50
CA LEU A 231 -27.68 -8.02 -4.24
C LEU A 231 -26.59 -6.94 -4.25
N ILE A 232 -25.87 -6.77 -3.13
CA ILE A 232 -24.69 -5.88 -3.09
C ILE A 232 -23.66 -6.33 -4.14
N SER A 233 -23.35 -7.64 -4.19
CA SER A 233 -22.39 -8.19 -5.16
C SER A 233 -22.87 -8.04 -6.61
N LEU A 234 -24.16 -8.24 -6.86
CA LEU A 234 -24.78 -8.06 -8.17
C LEU A 234 -24.58 -6.61 -8.66
N GLN A 235 -25.04 -5.63 -7.87
CA GLN A 235 -24.95 -4.22 -8.23
C GLN A 235 -23.50 -3.77 -8.39
N TRP A 236 -22.60 -4.23 -7.51
CA TRP A 236 -21.18 -3.94 -7.62
C TRP A 236 -20.58 -4.44 -8.95
N LYS A 237 -20.94 -5.66 -9.39
CA LYS A 237 -20.49 -6.23 -10.68
C LYS A 237 -21.05 -5.48 -11.89
N ILE A 238 -22.29 -5.01 -11.80
CA ILE A 238 -22.92 -4.18 -12.84
C ILE A 238 -22.16 -2.86 -12.96
N LEU A 239 -21.97 -2.11 -11.87
CA LEU A 239 -21.25 -0.83 -11.87
C LEU A 239 -19.80 -0.96 -12.35
N HIS A 240 -19.14 -2.07 -12.05
CA HIS A 240 -17.78 -2.35 -12.52
C HIS A 240 -17.71 -2.93 -13.94
N ASN A 241 -18.85 -3.12 -14.62
CA ASN A 241 -18.95 -3.72 -15.95
C ASN A 241 -18.27 -5.11 -16.05
N ILE A 242 -18.44 -5.94 -15.02
CA ILE A 242 -17.87 -7.30 -14.93
C ILE A 242 -18.93 -8.37 -14.69
N TYR A 243 -20.22 -8.03 -14.84
CA TYR A 243 -21.29 -9.01 -14.77
C TYR A 243 -21.18 -9.99 -15.97
N PRO A 244 -21.31 -11.31 -15.78
CA PRO A 244 -21.03 -12.32 -16.80
C PRO A 244 -22.15 -12.43 -17.84
N THR A 245 -22.32 -11.41 -18.67
CA THR A 245 -23.18 -11.42 -19.86
C THR A 245 -22.54 -12.23 -20.99
N LYS A 246 -23.32 -12.72 -21.95
CA LYS A 246 -22.75 -13.48 -23.08
C LYS A 246 -21.72 -12.70 -23.89
N ILE A 247 -21.82 -11.36 -24.01
CA ILE A 247 -20.75 -10.60 -24.68
C ILE A 247 -19.40 -10.73 -23.94
N LEU A 248 -19.38 -10.74 -22.61
CA LEU A 248 -18.17 -10.92 -21.81
C LEU A 248 -17.70 -12.37 -21.87
N LEU A 249 -18.61 -13.33 -21.69
CA LEU A 249 -18.29 -14.76 -21.71
C LEU A 249 -17.76 -15.21 -23.07
N HIS A 250 -18.29 -14.67 -24.17
CA HIS A 250 -17.79 -14.93 -25.53
C HIS A 250 -16.38 -14.38 -25.72
N LYS A 251 -16.10 -13.15 -25.24
CA LYS A 251 -14.73 -12.58 -25.23
C LYS A 251 -13.75 -13.43 -24.44
N MET A 252 -14.22 -14.06 -23.37
CA MET A 252 -13.44 -15.01 -22.55
C MET A 252 -13.34 -16.42 -23.17
N ARG A 253 -13.96 -16.67 -24.33
CA ARG A 253 -14.02 -17.97 -25.02
C ARG A 253 -14.69 -19.08 -24.20
N ILE A 254 -15.65 -18.71 -23.35
CA ILE A 254 -16.44 -19.66 -22.54
C ILE A 254 -17.71 -20.10 -23.28
N VAL A 255 -18.27 -19.23 -24.11
CA VAL A 255 -19.46 -19.51 -24.94
C VAL A 255 -19.17 -19.20 -26.41
N GLU A 256 -19.89 -19.87 -27.31
CA GLU A 256 -19.67 -19.78 -28.77
C GLU A 256 -20.22 -18.50 -29.42
N ASN A 257 -21.24 -17.88 -28.83
CA ASN A 257 -21.83 -16.64 -29.33
C ASN A 257 -22.15 -15.65 -28.21
N ASN A 258 -22.29 -14.37 -28.59
CA ASN A 258 -22.60 -13.27 -27.69
C ASN A 258 -24.09 -12.89 -27.66
N LYS A 259 -24.98 -13.73 -28.20
CA LYS A 259 -26.39 -13.40 -28.44
C LYS A 259 -27.31 -13.94 -27.35
N CYS A 260 -28.27 -13.14 -26.92
CA CYS A 260 -29.31 -13.50 -25.96
C CYS A 260 -30.11 -14.71 -26.44
N ILE A 261 -30.36 -15.66 -25.53
CA ILE A 261 -31.08 -16.91 -25.83
C ILE A 261 -32.53 -16.62 -26.25
N PHE A 262 -33.11 -15.52 -25.75
CA PHE A 262 -34.52 -15.24 -25.91
C PHE A 262 -34.85 -14.46 -27.18
N CYS A 263 -33.98 -13.56 -27.62
CA CYS A 263 -34.28 -12.66 -28.74
C CYS A 263 -33.16 -12.53 -29.77
N ASP A 264 -32.07 -13.31 -29.66
CA ASP A 264 -30.96 -13.37 -30.62
C ASP A 264 -30.23 -12.02 -30.89
N ILE A 265 -30.38 -11.06 -29.97
CA ILE A 265 -29.66 -9.77 -29.98
C ILE A 265 -28.41 -9.90 -29.11
N ILE A 266 -27.36 -9.11 -29.37
CA ILE A 266 -26.16 -9.07 -28.53
C ILE A 266 -26.54 -8.81 -27.06
N GLU A 267 -26.14 -9.71 -26.18
CA GLU A 267 -26.44 -9.63 -24.74
C GLU A 267 -25.31 -8.90 -24.02
N ASN A 268 -25.46 -7.59 -23.88
CA ASN A 268 -24.70 -6.73 -22.95
C ASN A 268 -25.48 -6.52 -21.65
N ILE A 269 -24.96 -5.71 -20.72
CA ILE A 269 -25.58 -5.49 -19.40
C ILE A 269 -26.95 -4.82 -19.57
N GLU A 270 -27.03 -3.81 -20.43
CA GLU A 270 -28.26 -3.08 -20.73
C GLU A 270 -29.35 -4.01 -21.26
N HIS A 271 -28.97 -4.89 -22.18
CA HIS A 271 -29.89 -5.90 -22.71
C HIS A 271 -30.31 -6.92 -21.67
N PHE A 272 -29.34 -7.45 -20.91
CA PHE A 272 -29.59 -8.47 -19.90
C PHE A 272 -30.54 -7.97 -18.80
N PHE A 273 -30.42 -6.71 -18.38
CA PHE A 273 -31.19 -6.14 -17.28
C PHE A 273 -32.36 -5.24 -17.69
N PHE A 274 -32.46 -4.82 -18.96
CA PHE A 274 -33.51 -3.89 -19.39
C PHE A 274 -34.05 -4.19 -20.79
N ASP A 275 -33.21 -4.23 -21.84
CA ASP A 275 -33.74 -4.25 -23.22
C ASP A 275 -34.32 -5.61 -23.67
N CYS A 276 -33.99 -6.71 -23.00
CA CYS A 276 -34.48 -8.04 -23.35
C CYS A 276 -36.01 -8.11 -23.25
N LYS A 277 -36.65 -8.72 -24.25
CA LYS A 277 -38.12 -8.85 -24.32
C LYS A 277 -38.76 -9.44 -23.05
N ILE A 278 -38.10 -10.40 -22.42
CA ILE A 278 -38.59 -11.05 -21.19
C ILE A 278 -38.47 -10.11 -20.01
N VAL A 279 -37.38 -9.36 -19.97
CA VAL A 279 -37.07 -8.44 -18.87
C VAL A 279 -37.92 -7.18 -18.96
N LYS A 280 -38.24 -6.69 -20.16
CA LYS A 280 -39.23 -5.63 -20.35
C LYS A 280 -40.59 -5.99 -19.76
N ALA A 281 -41.10 -7.19 -20.04
CA ALA A 281 -42.38 -7.64 -19.47
C ALA A 281 -42.35 -7.69 -17.93
N LEU A 282 -41.20 -8.00 -17.33
CA LEU A 282 -41.01 -7.90 -15.88
C LEU A 282 -41.08 -6.44 -15.40
N TRP A 283 -40.41 -5.52 -16.09
CA TRP A 283 -40.45 -4.10 -15.73
C TRP A 283 -41.84 -3.48 -15.92
N ASP A 284 -42.55 -3.82 -17.00
CA ASP A 284 -43.93 -3.39 -17.22
C ASP A 284 -44.84 -3.84 -16.06
N TYR A 285 -44.66 -5.08 -15.59
CA TYR A 285 -45.36 -5.58 -14.41
C TYR A 285 -44.95 -4.80 -13.14
N VAL A 286 -43.67 -4.55 -12.93
CA VAL A 286 -43.17 -3.77 -11.77
C VAL A 286 -43.72 -2.34 -11.80
N GLU A 287 -43.73 -1.66 -12.95
CA GLU A 287 -44.33 -0.34 -13.13
C GLU A 287 -45.83 -0.35 -12.80
N SER A 288 -46.54 -1.40 -13.18
CA SER A 288 -47.98 -1.55 -12.87
C SER A 288 -48.30 -1.69 -11.38
N LEU A 289 -47.32 -2.07 -10.55
CA LEU A 289 -47.49 -2.18 -9.09
C LEU A 289 -47.49 -0.82 -8.39
N PHE A 290 -47.01 0.24 -9.06
CA PHE A 290 -46.99 1.57 -8.48
C PHE A 290 -48.30 2.30 -8.77
N SER A 291 -48.84 2.98 -7.74
CA SER A 291 -50.08 3.77 -7.85
C SER A 291 -49.94 5.04 -8.70
N TYR A 292 -48.73 5.34 -9.18
CA TYR A 292 -48.39 6.47 -10.02
C TYR A 292 -47.56 6.00 -11.19
N SER A 293 -47.66 6.70 -12.33
CA SER A 293 -46.91 6.38 -13.55
C SER A 293 -45.41 6.61 -13.34
N ILE A 294 -44.69 5.56 -12.99
CA ILE A 294 -43.23 5.53 -13.06
C ILE A 294 -42.85 5.01 -14.43
N SER A 295 -41.90 5.68 -15.09
CA SER A 295 -41.20 5.14 -16.25
C SER A 295 -39.75 4.92 -15.87
N LEU A 296 -39.37 3.65 -15.72
CA LEU A 296 -38.02 3.23 -15.41
C LEU A 296 -37.18 3.28 -16.68
N THR A 297 -36.03 3.96 -16.61
CA THR A 297 -35.07 3.97 -17.69
C THR A 297 -33.96 2.95 -17.45
N VAL A 298 -33.21 2.62 -18.50
CA VAL A 298 -32.02 1.76 -18.39
C VAL A 298 -31.01 2.28 -17.34
N HIS A 299 -30.91 3.60 -17.17
CA HIS A 299 -30.01 4.21 -16.19
C HIS A 299 -30.48 3.94 -14.75
N ASP A 300 -31.79 3.99 -14.51
CA ASP A 300 -32.38 3.73 -13.19
C ASP A 300 -32.12 2.28 -12.75
N ILE A 301 -32.14 1.35 -13.70
CA ILE A 301 -31.83 -0.06 -13.44
C ILE A 301 -30.33 -0.27 -13.22
N ILE A 302 -29.46 0.36 -14.01
CA ILE A 302 -28.01 0.14 -13.93
C ILE A 302 -27.37 0.86 -12.75
N PHE A 303 -27.73 2.13 -12.51
CA PHE A 303 -27.12 2.97 -11.47
C PHE A 303 -27.93 3.04 -10.18
N GLY A 304 -29.20 2.61 -10.24
CA GLY A 304 -30.16 2.70 -9.16
C GLY A 304 -31.05 3.94 -9.31
N TYR A 305 -32.34 3.75 -9.04
CA TYR A 305 -33.33 4.82 -9.03
C TYR A 305 -33.15 5.66 -7.75
N ASN A 306 -32.81 6.95 -7.90
CA ASN A 306 -32.78 7.89 -6.79
C ASN A 306 -34.04 8.78 -6.83
N PRO A 307 -35.06 8.49 -6.01
CA PRO A 307 -36.27 9.30 -5.96
C PRO A 307 -36.01 10.74 -5.50
N HIS A 308 -34.85 11.10 -4.92
CA HIS A 308 -34.56 12.49 -4.55
C HIS A 308 -34.36 13.46 -5.74
N MET A 309 -34.26 12.96 -6.98
CA MET A 309 -34.29 13.81 -8.19
C MET A 309 -35.71 14.29 -8.54
N LEU A 310 -36.74 13.76 -7.86
CA LEU A 310 -38.12 14.23 -7.84
C LEU A 310 -38.53 14.42 -6.38
N ASN A 311 -38.59 15.66 -5.90
CA ASN A 311 -38.93 15.97 -4.50
C ASN A 311 -39.98 15.00 -3.90
N LYS A 312 -39.56 14.27 -2.85
CA LYS A 312 -40.26 13.21 -2.10
C LYS A 312 -40.27 11.86 -2.82
N PHE A 313 -39.48 10.89 -2.36
CA PHE A 313 -39.89 9.75 -1.53
C PHE A 313 -38.64 8.99 -1.07
N ARG A 314 -38.70 8.38 0.12
CA ARG A 314 -37.60 7.60 0.72
C ARG A 314 -37.54 6.21 0.07
N TYR A 315 -36.32 5.71 -0.07
CA TYR A 315 -35.89 4.38 -0.55
C TYR A 315 -36.91 3.24 -0.36
N ILE A 316 -37.16 2.51 -1.44
CA ILE A 316 -37.96 1.26 -1.45
C ILE A 316 -37.10 0.15 -0.84
N ASN A 317 -37.63 -0.49 0.21
CA ASN A 317 -37.17 -1.76 0.78
C ASN A 317 -37.96 -2.91 0.16
#